data_AF-A0A978TLP3-F1
#
_entry.id   AF-A0A978TLP3-F1
#
_cell.length_a   1.000
_cell.length_b   1.000
_cell.length_c   1.000
_cell.angle_alpha   90.00
_cell.angle_beta   90.00
_cell.angle_gamma   90.00
#
_symmetry.space_group_name_H-M   'P 1'
#
loop_
_entity.id
_entity.type
_entity.pdbx_description
1 polymer ?
#
loop_
_entity_poly.entity_id
_entity_poly.type
_entity_poly.pdbx_seq_one_letter_code
_entity_poly.pdbx_strand_id
1 'polypeptide(L)'
;GASLFLLNPNGIVFGPNARLDIGGSFLGSTADNVVFQDGSVFSATEANAPPLLTINVPVGLQMGTNPGAIQVRGTSHELTPNSSVNLTQFDRSQSPRGLQVGTGNTVALIGDGVFFDGGILTAEAGHIEVGSVVRGRVTLNYADGGWRFGYDNAQELGNLQLVGRSALDASSPDNIGELSLLNGGGSIGLQGDRILLQNSLVLIQNQGTQPSGNIAIQASDTVEMRQETPGSPNSSGVVNLATGTGNGGGIAVSARRLTLQDRFAVFAMTSGTGAAGNIEIDTSEALELTRSRIQVRTFGAGNTGDIAVSTGQLKIQDTASITAASFSAGLGGNVTIDAESIDVVGSRPETGSISFIGVVTLGDGDAGNLTIDTSRLSVRGGGRINAAT
;
A
#
# COMPACT_ATOMS: atom_id res chain seq x y z
N GLY A 1 -11.78 -16.93 15.91
CA GLY A 1 -11.99 -18.32 15.44
C GLY A 1 -10.67 -18.90 14.96
N ALA A 2 -10.67 -20.10 14.39
CA ALA A 2 -9.45 -20.74 13.91
C ALA A 2 -8.96 -20.10 12.59
N SER A 3 -7.63 -20.00 12.42
CA SER A 3 -7.01 -19.56 11.17
C SER A 3 -6.82 -20.74 10.21
N LEU A 4 -6.88 -20.48 8.90
CA LEU A 4 -6.69 -21.47 7.84
C LEU A 4 -5.39 -21.18 7.07
N PHE A 5 -4.54 -22.21 6.98
CA PHE A 5 -3.32 -22.21 6.18
C PHE A 5 -3.54 -23.17 5.01
N LEU A 6 -3.57 -22.65 3.78
CA LEU A 6 -3.70 -23.41 2.54
C LEU A 6 -2.35 -23.44 1.82
N LEU A 7 -1.72 -24.61 1.73
CA LEU A 7 -0.47 -24.78 0.99
C LEU A 7 -0.72 -25.60 -0.28
N ASN A 8 -0.26 -25.09 -1.41
CA ASN A 8 -0.21 -25.85 -2.67
C ASN A 8 0.97 -25.38 -3.54
N PRO A 9 2.09 -26.14 -3.55
CA PRO A 9 3.28 -25.82 -4.34
C PRO A 9 3.04 -25.73 -5.85
N ASN A 10 1.95 -26.31 -6.36
CA ASN A 10 1.63 -26.27 -7.79
C ASN A 10 0.91 -24.98 -8.22
N GLY A 11 0.62 -24.08 -7.28
CA GLY A 11 -0.12 -22.84 -7.55
C GLY A 11 -1.53 -22.86 -6.98
N ILE A 12 -2.11 -21.66 -6.85
CA ILE A 12 -3.46 -21.46 -6.32
C ILE A 12 -4.22 -20.52 -7.25
N VAL A 13 -5.45 -20.87 -7.60
CA VAL A 13 -6.33 -20.00 -8.41
C VAL A 13 -7.62 -19.73 -7.63
N PHE A 14 -7.82 -18.48 -7.24
CA PHE A 14 -9.09 -17.99 -6.75
C PHE A 14 -9.89 -17.41 -7.93
N GLY A 15 -11.01 -18.05 -8.24
CA GLY A 15 -11.90 -17.59 -9.31
C GLY A 15 -12.76 -16.38 -8.91
N PRO A 16 -13.49 -15.78 -9.86
CA PRO A 16 -14.25 -14.53 -9.64
C PRO A 16 -15.30 -14.57 -8.51
N ASN A 17 -15.77 -15.76 -8.16
CA ASN A 17 -16.78 -15.98 -7.12
C ASN A 17 -16.21 -16.62 -5.85
N ALA A 18 -14.88 -16.73 -5.74
CA ALA A 18 -14.23 -17.30 -4.56
C ALA A 18 -14.54 -16.45 -3.32
N ARG A 19 -14.85 -17.13 -2.21
CA ARG A 19 -15.17 -16.52 -0.93
C ARG A 19 -14.52 -17.32 0.18
N LEU A 20 -14.15 -16.64 1.26
CA LEU A 20 -13.66 -17.27 2.48
C LEU A 20 -14.77 -17.19 3.53
N ASP A 21 -15.12 -18.34 4.11
CA ASP A 21 -15.99 -18.43 5.29
C ASP A 21 -15.17 -19.04 6.42
N ILE A 22 -14.37 -18.20 7.06
CA ILE A 22 -13.45 -18.60 8.12
C ILE A 22 -13.57 -17.66 9.31
N GLY A 23 -13.48 -18.22 10.52
CA GLY A 23 -13.59 -17.44 11.75
C GLY A 23 -12.30 -16.76 12.22
N GLY A 24 -11.20 -16.88 11.48
CA GLY A 24 -9.87 -16.37 11.83
C GLY A 24 -9.12 -15.84 10.60
N SER A 25 -7.79 -15.91 10.63
CA SER A 25 -6.94 -15.44 9.52
C SER A 25 -6.85 -16.47 8.38
N PHE A 26 -6.56 -15.99 7.17
CA PHE A 26 -6.27 -16.81 6.00
C PHE A 26 -4.81 -16.61 5.55
N LEU A 27 -4.08 -17.71 5.37
CA LEU A 27 -2.78 -17.71 4.69
C LEU A 27 -2.84 -18.71 3.51
N GLY A 28 -2.80 -18.21 2.28
CA GLY A 28 -2.65 -19.02 1.08
C GLY A 28 -1.19 -18.96 0.60
N SER A 29 -0.55 -20.11 0.42
CA SER A 29 0.85 -20.15 0.00
C SER A 29 1.19 -21.27 -0.98
N THR A 30 2.20 -21.03 -1.81
CA THR A 30 2.79 -22.05 -2.68
C THR A 30 4.12 -22.58 -2.13
N ALA A 31 4.41 -22.32 -0.86
CA ALA A 31 5.51 -22.95 -0.15
C ALA A 31 5.36 -24.49 -0.11
N ASP A 32 6.49 -25.19 -0.10
CA ASP A 32 6.53 -26.65 0.08
C ASP A 32 6.17 -27.03 1.51
N ASN A 33 6.54 -26.20 2.49
CA ASN A 33 6.41 -26.55 3.89
C ASN A 33 6.07 -25.36 4.81
N VAL A 34 5.35 -25.66 5.90
CA VAL A 34 5.27 -24.82 7.10
C VAL A 34 6.23 -25.38 8.15
N VAL A 35 7.06 -24.51 8.72
CA VAL A 35 7.97 -24.83 9.82
C VAL A 35 7.39 -24.31 11.12
N PHE A 36 7.40 -25.13 12.16
CA PHE A 36 6.91 -24.78 13.50
C PHE A 36 8.06 -24.51 14.48
N GLN A 37 7.75 -23.81 15.58
CA GLN A 37 8.75 -23.38 16.57
C GLN A 37 9.55 -24.52 17.21
N ASP A 38 8.95 -25.71 17.34
CA ASP A 38 9.61 -26.92 17.87
C ASP A 38 10.48 -27.66 16.84
N GLY A 39 10.56 -27.13 15.61
CA GLY A 39 11.26 -27.74 14.49
C GLY A 39 10.43 -28.78 13.73
N SER A 40 9.19 -29.06 14.13
CA SER A 40 8.30 -29.89 13.34
C SER A 40 7.94 -29.20 12.01
N VAL A 41 7.58 -29.99 11.01
CA VAL A 41 7.31 -29.51 9.65
C VAL A 41 6.02 -30.14 9.14
N PHE A 42 5.14 -29.31 8.59
CA PHE A 42 4.06 -29.78 7.73
C PHE A 42 4.51 -29.62 6.27
N SER A 43 4.49 -30.72 5.50
CA SER A 43 4.89 -30.72 4.09
C SER A 43 3.69 -30.91 3.16
N ALA A 44 3.63 -30.10 2.11
CA ALA A 44 2.65 -30.21 1.03
C ALA A 44 3.16 -31.04 -0.16
N THR A 45 4.44 -31.45 -0.16
CA THR A 45 5.06 -32.26 -1.22
C THR A 45 5.26 -33.72 -0.83
N GLU A 46 5.30 -34.03 0.46
CA GLU A 46 5.43 -35.41 0.97
C GLU A 46 4.07 -36.11 1.15
N ALA A 47 3.58 -36.77 0.10
CA ALA A 47 2.26 -37.41 0.09
C ALA A 47 2.04 -38.53 1.12
N ASN A 48 3.11 -39.07 1.72
CA ASN A 48 3.05 -40.18 2.68
C ASN A 48 3.42 -39.77 4.11
N ALA A 49 3.59 -38.47 4.39
CA ALA A 49 3.85 -38.01 5.74
C ALA A 49 2.65 -38.31 6.66
N PRO A 50 2.86 -38.79 7.90
CA PRO A 50 1.77 -39.00 8.83
C PRO A 50 1.09 -37.65 9.14
N PRO A 51 -0.25 -37.62 9.36
CA PRO A 51 -0.94 -36.40 9.74
C PRO A 51 -0.31 -35.78 10.98
N LEU A 52 0.10 -34.51 10.89
CA LEU A 52 0.68 -33.77 12.00
C LEU A 52 -0.42 -33.09 12.81
N LEU A 53 -0.59 -33.51 14.06
CA LEU A 53 -1.39 -32.78 15.05
C LEU A 53 -0.43 -32.10 16.03
N THR A 54 -0.31 -30.78 15.92
CA THR A 54 0.53 -29.96 16.78
C THR A 54 -0.22 -28.70 17.21
N ILE A 55 0.11 -28.20 18.41
CA ILE A 55 -0.37 -26.90 18.93
C ILE A 55 0.72 -25.82 18.85
N ASN A 56 1.86 -26.13 18.25
CA ASN A 56 2.98 -25.20 18.12
C ASN A 56 2.68 -24.12 17.07
N VAL A 57 3.29 -22.95 17.26
CA VAL A 57 3.08 -21.79 16.39
C VAL A 57 3.91 -21.96 15.11
N PRO A 58 3.31 -21.81 13.91
CA PRO A 58 4.05 -21.64 12.67
C PRO A 58 5.04 -20.47 12.74
N VAL A 59 6.30 -20.71 12.39
CA VAL A 59 7.37 -19.70 12.41
C VAL A 59 7.97 -19.44 11.02
N GLY A 60 7.61 -20.23 10.01
CA GLY A 60 8.12 -19.99 8.66
C GLY A 60 7.41 -20.75 7.56
N LEU A 61 7.49 -20.19 6.36
CA LEU A 61 7.17 -20.86 5.09
C LEU A 61 8.48 -21.14 4.35
N GLN A 62 8.71 -22.39 3.97
CA GLN A 62 9.86 -22.77 3.16
C GLN A 62 9.43 -22.88 1.70
N MET A 63 9.93 -21.97 0.85
CA MET A 63 9.69 -22.03 -0.59
C MET A 63 10.48 -23.18 -1.20
N GLY A 64 9.86 -23.84 -2.18
CA GLY A 64 10.47 -24.91 -2.97
C GLY A 64 11.44 -24.38 -4.03
N THR A 65 11.68 -25.20 -5.05
CA THR A 65 12.60 -24.84 -6.16
C THR A 65 11.93 -24.16 -7.34
N ASN A 66 10.61 -24.32 -7.49
CA ASN A 66 9.80 -23.66 -8.53
C ASN A 66 8.32 -23.67 -8.11
N PRO A 67 7.94 -22.87 -7.10
CA PRO A 67 6.56 -22.78 -6.67
C PRO A 67 5.66 -22.32 -7.83
N GLY A 68 4.42 -22.79 -7.88
CA GLY A 68 3.42 -22.23 -8.77
C GLY A 68 3.00 -20.82 -8.34
N ALA A 69 2.37 -20.10 -9.26
CA ALA A 69 1.82 -18.78 -8.99
C ALA A 69 0.48 -18.81 -8.24
N ILE A 70 0.18 -17.72 -7.55
CA ILE A 70 -1.14 -17.43 -6.99
C ILE A 70 -1.86 -16.45 -7.92
N GLN A 71 -3.07 -16.82 -8.35
CA GLN A 71 -3.93 -15.97 -9.18
C GLN A 71 -5.20 -15.64 -8.42
N VAL A 72 -5.52 -14.34 -8.33
CA VAL A 72 -6.75 -13.84 -7.74
C VAL A 72 -7.56 -13.12 -8.81
N ARG A 73 -8.59 -13.80 -9.32
CA ARG A 73 -9.48 -13.26 -10.35
C ARG A 73 -10.74 -12.73 -9.72
N GLY A 74 -11.27 -11.61 -10.21
CA GLY A 74 -12.46 -10.98 -9.65
C GLY A 74 -13.20 -10.09 -10.64
N THR A 75 -14.23 -9.43 -10.13
CA THR A 75 -15.14 -8.57 -10.92
C THR A 75 -14.78 -7.10 -10.87
N SER A 76 -13.56 -6.76 -10.45
CA SER A 76 -13.09 -5.40 -10.19
C SER A 76 -13.73 -4.73 -8.96
N HIS A 77 -13.02 -3.76 -8.37
CA HIS A 77 -13.55 -2.94 -7.29
C HIS A 77 -14.48 -1.85 -7.80
N GLU A 78 -15.47 -1.46 -6.98
CA GLU A 78 -16.33 -0.29 -7.21
C GLU A 78 -16.07 0.83 -6.20
N LEU A 79 -14.89 0.81 -5.57
CA LEU A 79 -14.44 1.88 -4.68
C LEU A 79 -14.35 3.21 -5.44
N THR A 80 -15.30 4.11 -5.17
CA THR A 80 -15.36 5.43 -5.80
C THR A 80 -15.09 6.52 -4.79
N PRO A 81 -14.19 7.48 -5.09
CA PRO A 81 -14.00 8.65 -4.26
C PRO A 81 -15.25 9.54 -4.31
N ASN A 82 -15.60 10.17 -3.18
CA ASN A 82 -16.76 11.06 -3.09
C ASN A 82 -16.61 12.37 -3.88
N SER A 83 -15.39 12.74 -4.23
CA SER A 83 -15.07 13.92 -5.05
C SER A 83 -13.83 13.67 -5.89
N SER A 84 -13.85 14.19 -7.11
CA SER A 84 -12.71 14.19 -8.02
C SER A 84 -11.62 15.21 -7.67
N VAL A 85 -11.94 16.18 -6.80
CA VAL A 85 -11.06 17.31 -6.46
C VAL A 85 -10.60 17.24 -5.00
N ASN A 86 -11.56 17.03 -4.09
CA ASN A 86 -11.32 16.96 -2.65
C ASN A 86 -11.70 15.58 -2.15
N LEU A 87 -10.81 14.61 -2.33
CA LEU A 87 -10.98 13.28 -1.77
C LEU A 87 -11.07 13.40 -0.24
N THR A 88 -12.25 13.16 0.31
CA THR A 88 -12.45 13.09 1.76
C THR A 88 -13.01 11.75 2.21
N GLN A 89 -13.51 10.91 1.28
CA GLN A 89 -13.97 9.56 1.57
C GLN A 89 -14.06 8.72 0.28
N PHE A 90 -13.91 7.40 0.42
CA PHE A 90 -14.33 6.40 -0.56
C PHE A 90 -15.66 5.79 -0.15
N ASP A 91 -16.60 5.69 -1.11
CA ASP A 91 -17.77 4.85 -0.96
C ASP A 91 -17.35 3.38 -1.14
N ARG A 92 -17.50 2.61 -0.05
CA ARG A 92 -17.18 1.18 0.02
C ARG A 92 -18.41 0.29 -0.10
N SER A 93 -19.61 0.87 -0.14
CA SER A 93 -20.88 0.14 0.00
C SER A 93 -21.23 -0.72 -1.22
N GLN A 94 -20.81 -0.29 -2.41
CA GLN A 94 -21.07 -1.00 -3.67
C GLN A 94 -19.94 -1.95 -4.08
N SER A 95 -18.75 -1.82 -3.50
CA SER A 95 -17.61 -2.63 -3.91
C SER A 95 -17.74 -4.08 -3.44
N PRO A 96 -17.51 -5.09 -4.31
CA PRO A 96 -17.36 -6.47 -3.87
C PRO A 96 -16.22 -6.59 -2.85
N ARG A 97 -16.37 -7.49 -1.87
CA ARG A 97 -15.37 -7.72 -0.82
C ARG A 97 -14.32 -8.78 -1.17
N GLY A 98 -14.53 -9.53 -2.27
CA GLY A 98 -13.62 -10.58 -2.74
C GLY A 98 -13.29 -11.62 -1.67
N LEU A 99 -12.00 -11.93 -1.50
CA LEU A 99 -11.50 -12.78 -0.43
C LEU A 99 -11.44 -11.97 0.87
N GLN A 100 -12.45 -12.17 1.72
CA GLN A 100 -12.62 -11.43 2.96
C GLN A 100 -12.45 -12.31 4.20
N VAL A 101 -11.82 -11.78 5.24
CA VAL A 101 -11.81 -12.37 6.59
C VAL A 101 -12.56 -11.48 7.59
N GLY A 102 -12.88 -12.04 8.75
CA GLY A 102 -13.50 -11.27 9.84
C GLY A 102 -12.60 -10.13 10.33
N THR A 103 -13.19 -9.09 10.90
CA THR A 103 -12.49 -7.89 11.40
C THR A 103 -11.30 -8.24 12.31
N GLY A 104 -10.19 -7.53 12.13
CA GLY A 104 -8.94 -7.72 12.89
C GLY A 104 -8.08 -8.88 12.43
N ASN A 105 -8.56 -9.76 11.54
CA ASN A 105 -7.79 -10.91 11.07
C ASN A 105 -6.89 -10.58 9.87
N THR A 106 -5.98 -11.50 9.55
CA THR A 106 -5.05 -11.38 8.43
C THR A 106 -5.56 -12.12 7.18
N VAL A 107 -5.35 -11.54 6.00
CA VAL A 107 -5.34 -12.25 4.70
C VAL A 107 -3.94 -12.16 4.14
N ALA A 108 -3.29 -13.29 3.91
CA ALA A 108 -1.94 -13.31 3.38
C ALA A 108 -1.83 -14.27 2.19
N LEU A 109 -1.22 -13.81 1.10
CA LEU A 109 -0.94 -14.60 -0.10
C LEU A 109 0.55 -14.58 -0.40
N ILE A 110 1.21 -15.73 -0.29
CA ILE A 110 2.67 -15.83 -0.38
C ILE A 110 3.10 -16.96 -1.32
N GLY A 111 3.65 -16.62 -2.48
CA GLY A 111 4.05 -17.62 -3.48
C GLY A 111 5.06 -17.13 -4.48
N ASP A 112 5.44 -17.95 -5.45
CA ASP A 112 6.24 -17.49 -6.60
C ASP A 112 5.32 -16.87 -7.66
N GLY A 113 5.18 -15.55 -7.58
CA GLY A 113 4.25 -14.81 -8.41
C GLY A 113 2.88 -14.69 -7.76
N VAL A 114 2.43 -13.46 -7.51
CA VAL A 114 1.06 -13.20 -7.05
C VAL A 114 0.39 -12.18 -7.97
N PHE A 115 -0.62 -12.63 -8.70
CA PHE A 115 -1.23 -11.89 -9.80
C PHE A 115 -2.73 -11.69 -9.55
N PHE A 116 -3.16 -10.44 -9.51
CA PHE A 116 -4.55 -10.06 -9.41
C PHE A 116 -5.07 -9.52 -10.74
N ASP A 117 -6.22 -10.02 -11.18
CA ASP A 117 -6.97 -9.50 -12.33
C ASP A 117 -8.42 -9.27 -11.91
N GLY A 118 -8.74 -8.01 -11.60
CA GLY A 118 -10.00 -7.62 -10.95
C GLY A 118 -10.23 -8.23 -9.57
N GLY A 119 -9.22 -8.89 -8.99
CA GLY A 119 -9.28 -9.56 -7.69
C GLY A 119 -9.30 -8.58 -6.52
N ILE A 120 -9.96 -8.94 -5.43
CA ILE A 120 -10.09 -8.09 -4.24
C ILE A 120 -9.73 -8.91 -2.99
N LEU A 121 -8.88 -8.35 -2.12
CA LEU A 121 -8.71 -8.81 -0.75
C LEU A 121 -9.34 -7.80 0.21
N THR A 122 -10.01 -8.27 1.26
CA THR A 122 -10.54 -7.42 2.33
C THR A 122 -10.18 -7.96 3.71
N ALA A 123 -9.58 -7.13 4.55
CA ALA A 123 -9.26 -7.45 5.95
C ALA A 123 -9.53 -6.23 6.85
N GLU A 124 -10.79 -6.00 7.19
CA GLU A 124 -11.18 -4.78 7.92
C GLU A 124 -10.52 -4.68 9.30
N ALA A 125 -9.91 -3.53 9.61
CA ALA A 125 -9.08 -3.32 10.81
C ALA A 125 -8.01 -4.41 11.03
N GLY A 126 -7.67 -5.18 10.00
CA GLY A 126 -6.80 -6.35 10.03
C GLY A 126 -5.49 -6.11 9.31
N HIS A 127 -4.94 -7.16 8.71
CA HIS A 127 -3.72 -7.08 7.94
C HIS A 127 -3.87 -7.78 6.59
N ILE A 128 -3.40 -7.15 5.52
CA ILE A 128 -3.25 -7.79 4.21
C ILE A 128 -1.76 -7.91 3.93
N GLU A 129 -1.29 -9.11 3.62
CA GLU A 129 0.08 -9.35 3.17
C GLU A 129 0.06 -9.99 1.78
N VAL A 130 0.83 -9.46 0.84
CA VAL A 130 1.06 -10.10 -0.45
C VAL A 130 2.56 -10.15 -0.72
N GLY A 131 3.11 -11.37 -0.69
CA GLY A 131 4.54 -11.61 -0.89
C GLY A 131 4.80 -12.48 -2.10
N SER A 132 5.70 -12.06 -2.98
CA SER A 132 6.20 -12.89 -4.06
C SER A 132 7.62 -13.37 -3.77
N VAL A 133 7.79 -14.67 -3.50
CA VAL A 133 9.07 -15.31 -3.17
C VAL A 133 9.28 -16.55 -4.02
N VAL A 134 10.28 -16.51 -4.90
CA VAL A 134 10.67 -17.65 -5.76
C VAL A 134 11.35 -18.72 -4.91
N ARG A 135 12.30 -18.28 -4.07
CA ARG A 135 13.16 -19.18 -3.30
C ARG A 135 13.56 -18.58 -1.95
N GLY A 136 13.74 -19.45 -0.96
CA GLY A 136 14.16 -19.08 0.39
C GLY A 136 13.05 -19.30 1.41
N ARG A 137 13.10 -18.52 2.49
CA ARG A 137 12.16 -18.65 3.60
C ARG A 137 11.47 -17.33 3.90
N VAL A 138 10.17 -17.39 4.12
CA VAL A 138 9.42 -16.30 4.74
C VAL A 138 9.24 -16.61 6.22
N THR A 139 9.67 -15.69 7.08
CA THR A 139 9.48 -15.79 8.53
C THR A 139 8.03 -15.44 8.86
N LEU A 140 7.39 -16.24 9.71
CA LEU A 140 6.07 -15.96 10.25
C LEU A 140 6.19 -15.56 11.71
N ASN A 141 5.56 -14.45 12.08
CA ASN A 141 5.45 -14.01 13.46
C ASN A 141 3.98 -13.72 13.78
N TYR A 142 3.50 -14.21 14.92
CA TYR A 142 2.19 -13.86 15.44
C TYR A 142 2.36 -12.94 16.65
N ALA A 143 2.00 -11.67 16.48
CA ALA A 143 2.12 -10.64 17.51
C ALA A 143 0.88 -9.74 17.50
N ASP A 144 0.50 -9.23 18.67
CA ASP A 144 -0.62 -8.30 18.86
C ASP A 144 -1.95 -8.79 18.24
N GLY A 145 -2.15 -10.11 18.21
CA GLY A 145 -3.36 -10.73 17.67
C GLY A 145 -3.41 -10.85 16.14
N GLY A 146 -2.31 -10.61 15.42
CA GLY A 146 -2.23 -10.73 13.96
C GLY A 146 -0.94 -11.38 13.46
N TRP A 147 -0.95 -11.84 12.21
CA TRP A 147 0.23 -12.38 11.55
C TRP A 147 1.07 -11.25 10.94
N ARG A 148 2.39 -11.42 10.98
CA ARG A 148 3.41 -10.57 10.37
C ARG A 148 4.43 -11.45 9.64
N PHE A 149 5.01 -10.90 8.59
CA PHE A 149 5.82 -11.65 7.64
C PHE A 149 7.17 -10.97 7.47
N GLY A 150 8.24 -11.75 7.51
CA GLY A 150 9.61 -11.28 7.34
C GLY A 150 10.26 -11.92 6.12
N TYR A 151 10.90 -11.11 5.30
CA TYR A 151 11.48 -11.54 4.01
C TYR A 151 13.02 -11.53 4.01
N ASP A 152 13.67 -11.28 5.14
CA ASP A 152 15.14 -11.23 5.26
C ASP A 152 15.83 -12.55 4.85
N ASN A 153 15.10 -13.66 4.91
CA ASN A 153 15.58 -15.00 4.53
C ASN A 153 15.08 -15.44 3.14
N ALA A 154 14.42 -14.55 2.39
CA ALA A 154 14.14 -14.77 0.98
C ALA A 154 15.44 -14.67 0.19
N GLN A 155 15.73 -15.69 -0.61
CA GLN A 155 16.94 -15.71 -1.45
C GLN A 155 16.67 -15.10 -2.82
N GLU A 156 15.42 -15.18 -3.27
CA GLU A 156 14.98 -14.70 -4.57
C GLU A 156 13.50 -14.31 -4.48
N LEU A 157 13.22 -13.05 -4.79
CA LEU A 157 11.85 -12.51 -4.84
C LEU A 157 11.29 -12.64 -6.25
N GLY A 158 9.98 -12.78 -6.36
CA GLY A 158 9.27 -12.89 -7.63
C GLY A 158 8.42 -11.66 -7.94
N ASN A 159 7.62 -11.74 -9.00
CA ASN A 159 6.80 -10.62 -9.45
C ASN A 159 5.43 -10.56 -8.76
N LEU A 160 4.96 -9.35 -8.49
CA LEU A 160 3.63 -9.09 -7.95
C LEU A 160 2.91 -8.12 -8.87
N GLN A 161 1.64 -8.40 -9.17
CA GLN A 161 0.86 -7.56 -10.07
C GLN A 161 -0.58 -7.41 -9.60
N LEU A 162 -1.06 -6.16 -9.59
CA LEU A 162 -2.47 -5.83 -9.45
C LEU A 162 -2.94 -5.11 -10.72
N VAL A 163 -3.83 -5.75 -11.48
CA VAL A 163 -4.44 -5.18 -12.70
C VAL A 163 -5.96 -5.28 -12.71
N GLY A 164 -6.60 -4.68 -13.71
CA GLY A 164 -8.03 -4.87 -13.96
C GLY A 164 -8.92 -4.33 -12.85
N ARG A 165 -8.53 -3.22 -12.19
CA ARG A 165 -9.25 -2.69 -11.01
C ARG A 165 -9.29 -3.69 -9.86
N SER A 166 -8.15 -4.33 -9.61
CA SER A 166 -7.91 -5.08 -8.38
C SER A 166 -7.79 -4.15 -7.18
N ALA A 167 -8.13 -4.64 -5.98
CA ALA A 167 -8.02 -3.86 -4.76
C ALA A 167 -7.55 -4.65 -3.54
N LEU A 168 -6.83 -3.97 -2.66
CA LEU A 168 -6.53 -4.43 -1.30
C LEU A 168 -7.15 -3.43 -0.33
N ASP A 169 -8.11 -3.87 0.46
CA ASP A 169 -8.87 -3.02 1.37
C ASP A 169 -8.72 -3.50 2.82
N ALA A 170 -7.91 -2.78 3.60
CA ALA A 170 -7.75 -2.99 5.04
C ALA A 170 -8.36 -1.85 5.86
N SER A 171 -9.34 -1.14 5.32
CA SER A 171 -10.03 -0.03 6.00
C SER A 171 -10.70 -0.45 7.32
N SER A 172 -11.01 0.51 8.18
CA SER A 172 -11.88 0.26 9.33
C SER A 172 -13.29 -0.13 8.84
N PRO A 173 -14.08 -0.89 9.61
CA PRO A 173 -15.47 -1.16 9.23
C PRO A 173 -16.29 0.13 9.14
N ASP A 174 -17.31 0.14 8.26
CA ASP A 174 -18.05 1.36 7.90
C ASP A 174 -19.00 1.90 8.99
N ASN A 175 -19.21 1.19 10.11
CA ASN A 175 -20.18 1.55 11.16
C ASN A 175 -19.75 1.06 12.58
N ILE A 176 -18.54 1.39 12.99
CA ILE A 176 -18.02 1.04 14.32
C ILE A 176 -18.43 2.08 15.36
N GLY A 177 -19.23 1.66 16.34
CA GLY A 177 -19.50 2.46 17.53
C GLY A 177 -18.20 2.80 18.26
N GLU A 178 -18.15 3.97 18.90
CA GLU A 178 -16.94 4.61 19.46
C GLU A 178 -16.12 3.72 20.42
N LEU A 179 -16.72 2.67 20.99
CA LEU A 179 -16.15 1.81 22.05
C LEU A 179 -15.45 0.53 21.56
N SER A 180 -15.32 0.29 20.25
CA SER A 180 -14.60 -0.89 19.74
C SER A 180 -13.07 -0.73 19.88
N LEU A 181 -12.38 -1.77 20.35
CA LEU A 181 -10.91 -1.83 20.35
C LEU A 181 -10.34 -2.03 18.94
N LEU A 182 -11.16 -2.47 17.98
CA LEU A 182 -10.82 -2.65 16.57
C LEU A 182 -11.35 -1.48 15.73
N ASN A 183 -11.21 -0.26 16.27
CA ASN A 183 -11.76 0.97 15.71
C ASN A 183 -10.71 1.82 14.99
N GLY A 184 -9.81 1.16 14.27
CA GLY A 184 -8.75 1.79 13.47
C GLY A 184 -8.67 1.14 12.09
N GLY A 185 -7.98 1.80 11.16
CA GLY A 185 -7.59 1.16 9.90
C GLY A 185 -6.55 0.07 10.12
N GLY A 186 -6.57 -0.96 9.27
CA GLY A 186 -5.64 -2.07 9.28
C GLY A 186 -4.27 -1.70 8.73
N SER A 187 -3.54 -2.69 8.21
CA SER A 187 -2.23 -2.51 7.57
C SER A 187 -2.11 -3.35 6.30
N ILE A 188 -1.28 -2.90 5.35
CA ILE A 188 -1.06 -3.61 4.09
C ILE A 188 0.44 -3.71 3.81
N GLY A 189 0.94 -4.92 3.56
CA GLY A 189 2.32 -5.20 3.15
C GLY A 189 2.36 -5.82 1.75
N LEU A 190 3.21 -5.27 0.88
CA LEU A 190 3.53 -5.84 -0.43
C LEU A 190 5.04 -6.07 -0.53
N GLN A 191 5.45 -7.29 -0.88
CA GLN A 191 6.85 -7.65 -1.10
C GLN A 191 7.02 -8.36 -2.46
N GLY A 192 8.03 -7.97 -3.23
CA GLY A 192 8.41 -8.67 -4.47
C GLY A 192 9.73 -8.19 -5.05
N ASP A 193 10.07 -8.67 -6.24
CA ASP A 193 11.17 -8.15 -7.05
C ASP A 193 10.70 -7.01 -7.94
N ARG A 194 9.66 -7.27 -8.73
CA ARG A 194 8.93 -6.25 -9.49
C ARG A 194 7.49 -6.21 -9.04
N ILE A 195 7.02 -5.01 -8.69
CA ILE A 195 5.63 -4.75 -8.30
C ILE A 195 4.98 -3.85 -9.34
N LEU A 196 3.91 -4.32 -9.97
CA LEU A 196 3.08 -3.54 -10.88
C LEU A 196 1.70 -3.27 -10.28
N LEU A 197 1.38 -2.00 -10.09
CA LEU A 197 0.05 -1.52 -9.72
C LEU A 197 -0.54 -0.75 -10.90
N GLN A 198 -1.40 -1.40 -11.67
CA GLN A 198 -2.00 -0.79 -12.85
C GLN A 198 -3.52 -0.79 -12.74
N ASN A 199 -4.10 0.41 -12.80
CA ASN A 199 -5.54 0.61 -12.61
C ASN A 199 -6.06 -0.06 -11.33
N SER A 200 -5.30 -0.06 -10.24
CA SER A 200 -5.61 -0.78 -8.99
C SER A 200 -5.64 0.16 -7.78
N LEU A 201 -6.26 -0.26 -6.68
CA LEU A 201 -6.36 0.53 -5.45
C LEU A 201 -5.88 -0.25 -4.22
N VAL A 202 -4.91 0.31 -3.51
CA VAL A 202 -4.48 -0.15 -2.18
C VAL A 202 -5.00 0.86 -1.17
N LEU A 203 -5.95 0.46 -0.33
CA LEU A 203 -6.76 1.38 0.48
C LEU A 203 -6.76 0.99 1.96
N ILE A 204 -6.50 1.99 2.80
CA ILE A 204 -6.94 2.02 4.19
C ILE A 204 -7.72 3.32 4.43
N GLN A 205 -9.02 3.20 4.69
CA GLN A 205 -9.86 4.29 5.18
C GLN A 205 -10.15 4.08 6.67
N ASN A 206 -9.68 4.98 7.52
CA ASN A 206 -9.92 4.96 8.96
C ASN A 206 -11.04 5.92 9.36
N GLN A 207 -12.24 5.39 9.53
CA GLN A 207 -13.41 6.11 10.04
C GLN A 207 -13.47 6.13 11.56
N GLY A 208 -12.48 5.54 12.21
CA GLY A 208 -12.52 5.20 13.61
C GLY A 208 -11.82 6.16 14.57
N THR A 209 -11.72 5.72 15.82
CA THR A 209 -11.11 6.48 16.93
C THR A 209 -9.69 6.03 17.26
N GLN A 210 -9.30 4.83 16.84
CA GLN A 210 -7.94 4.31 17.01
C GLN A 210 -7.06 4.65 15.80
N PRO A 211 -5.74 4.73 15.97
CA PRO A 211 -4.81 4.93 14.87
C PRO A 211 -4.93 3.83 13.80
N SER A 212 -4.68 4.21 12.56
CA SER A 212 -4.56 3.27 11.45
C SER A 212 -3.15 2.66 11.37
N GLY A 213 -3.05 1.43 10.90
CA GLY A 213 -1.78 0.87 10.44
C GLY A 213 -1.32 1.46 9.10
N ASN A 214 -0.10 1.07 8.72
CA ASN A 214 0.61 1.60 7.55
C ASN A 214 0.40 0.76 6.28
N ILE A 215 0.71 1.36 5.13
CA ILE A 215 0.93 0.65 3.87
C ILE A 215 2.44 0.60 3.61
N ALA A 216 2.99 -0.60 3.40
CA ALA A 216 4.39 -0.79 3.04
C ALA A 216 4.50 -1.53 1.71
N ILE A 217 5.25 -0.98 0.75
CA ILE A 217 5.48 -1.56 -0.57
C ILE A 217 6.99 -1.66 -0.78
N GLN A 218 7.50 -2.88 -0.90
CA GLN A 218 8.93 -3.15 -0.93
C GLN A 218 9.26 -4.04 -2.14
N ALA A 219 10.04 -3.49 -3.06
CA ALA A 219 10.54 -4.21 -4.23
C ALA A 219 12.07 -4.27 -4.21
N SER A 220 12.69 -5.43 -4.53
CA SER A 220 14.15 -5.46 -4.71
C SER A 220 14.59 -4.75 -5.99
N ASP A 221 13.73 -4.68 -7.01
CA ASP A 221 14.02 -4.00 -8.26
C ASP A 221 13.08 -2.81 -8.53
N THR A 222 11.88 -3.06 -9.03
CA THR A 222 11.03 -1.97 -9.55
C THR A 222 9.64 -1.96 -8.96
N VAL A 223 9.15 -0.76 -8.67
CA VAL A 223 7.72 -0.50 -8.46
C VAL A 223 7.22 0.38 -9.61
N GLU A 224 6.24 -0.10 -10.36
CA GLU A 224 5.56 0.66 -11.42
C GLU A 224 4.10 0.87 -11.03
N MET A 225 3.67 2.13 -11.02
CA MET A 225 2.32 2.52 -10.68
C MET A 225 1.71 3.37 -11.80
N ARG A 226 0.64 2.91 -12.43
CA ARG A 226 0.03 3.63 -13.57
C ARG A 226 -1.47 3.49 -13.64
N GLN A 227 -2.12 4.49 -14.22
CA GLN A 227 -3.54 4.44 -14.52
C GLN A 227 -3.73 4.65 -16.03
N GLU A 228 -4.03 3.58 -16.76
CA GLU A 228 -4.16 3.63 -18.22
C GLU A 228 -5.54 4.10 -18.68
N THR A 229 -6.60 3.84 -17.91
CA THR A 229 -7.96 4.15 -18.34
C THR A 229 -8.39 5.54 -17.85
N PRO A 230 -9.05 6.37 -18.69
CA PRO A 230 -9.81 7.53 -18.24
C PRO A 230 -10.97 7.11 -17.32
N GLY A 231 -10.67 6.86 -16.04
CA GLY A 231 -11.66 6.70 -14.97
C GLY A 231 -11.84 8.00 -14.19
N SER A 232 -12.70 7.96 -13.16
CA SER A 232 -12.74 9.02 -12.14
C SER A 232 -11.33 9.21 -11.57
N PRO A 233 -10.81 10.44 -11.43
CA PRO A 233 -9.54 10.64 -10.77
C PRO A 233 -9.56 10.00 -9.38
N ASN A 234 -8.45 9.39 -8.98
CA ASN A 234 -8.29 8.67 -7.70
C ASN A 234 -9.06 7.33 -7.61
N SER A 235 -9.50 6.74 -8.73
CA SER A 235 -9.97 5.34 -8.76
C SER A 235 -8.81 4.32 -8.73
N SER A 236 -7.57 4.80 -8.75
CA SER A 236 -6.35 3.99 -8.66
C SER A 236 -5.33 4.74 -7.83
N GLY A 237 -4.62 4.03 -6.97
CA GLY A 237 -3.69 4.66 -6.05
C GLY A 237 -3.26 3.77 -4.90
N VAL A 238 -2.38 4.32 -4.08
CA VAL A 238 -2.04 3.83 -2.74
C VAL A 238 -2.51 4.90 -1.77
N VAL A 239 -3.51 4.60 -0.96
CA VAL A 239 -4.23 5.60 -0.17
C VAL A 239 -4.41 5.16 1.27
N ASN A 240 -3.93 6.00 2.19
CA ASN A 240 -4.24 5.94 3.61
C ASN A 240 -5.01 7.20 4.00
N LEU A 241 -6.27 7.07 4.42
CA LEU A 241 -7.19 8.17 4.61
C LEU A 241 -7.84 8.08 5.98
N ALA A 242 -7.59 9.06 6.86
CA ALA A 242 -8.31 9.22 8.12
C ALA A 242 -9.51 10.14 7.95
N THR A 243 -10.70 9.66 8.30
CA THR A 243 -11.93 10.45 8.29
C THR A 243 -12.56 10.55 9.68
N GLY A 244 -12.11 9.73 10.63
CA GLY A 244 -12.52 9.77 12.04
C GLY A 244 -11.60 10.62 12.94
N THR A 245 -11.54 10.26 14.23
CA THR A 245 -10.71 10.95 15.22
C THR A 245 -9.36 10.27 15.44
N GLY A 246 -9.23 9.01 15.01
CA GLY A 246 -7.97 8.28 15.02
C GLY A 246 -7.02 8.79 13.94
N ASN A 247 -5.71 8.74 14.24
CA ASN A 247 -4.68 9.16 13.28
C ASN A 247 -4.66 8.25 12.04
N GLY A 248 -4.34 8.84 10.89
CA GLY A 248 -4.03 8.12 9.66
C GLY A 248 -2.70 7.40 9.77
N GLY A 249 -2.54 6.34 8.99
CA GLY A 249 -1.29 5.59 8.91
C GLY A 249 -0.40 6.14 7.80
N GLY A 250 0.89 5.83 7.88
CA GLY A 250 1.86 6.21 6.85
C GLY A 250 1.83 5.31 5.62
N ILE A 251 2.54 5.75 4.59
CA ILE A 251 2.84 4.97 3.39
C ILE A 251 4.36 4.96 3.21
N ALA A 252 4.96 3.78 3.14
CA ALA A 252 6.36 3.59 2.82
C ALA A 252 6.51 2.83 1.50
N VAL A 253 7.32 3.34 0.59
CA VAL A 253 7.66 2.65 -0.67
C VAL A 253 9.16 2.57 -0.82
N SER A 254 9.71 1.36 -0.94
CA SER A 254 11.12 1.13 -1.23
C SER A 254 11.33 0.31 -2.49
N ALA A 255 12.29 0.72 -3.32
CA ALA A 255 12.65 0.04 -4.56
C ALA A 255 14.07 0.41 -5.01
N ARG A 256 14.59 -0.25 -6.06
CA ARG A 256 15.70 0.34 -6.82
C ARG A 256 15.19 1.49 -7.69
N ARG A 257 14.08 1.26 -8.41
CA ARG A 257 13.41 2.28 -9.22
C ARG A 257 11.90 2.33 -8.94
N LEU A 258 11.37 3.52 -8.71
CA LEU A 258 9.94 3.78 -8.57
C LEU A 258 9.46 4.68 -9.71
N THR A 259 8.40 4.28 -10.40
CA THR A 259 7.81 5.07 -11.48
C THR A 259 6.31 5.23 -11.27
N LEU A 260 5.82 6.47 -11.21
CA LEU A 260 4.39 6.78 -11.14
C LEU A 260 3.95 7.53 -12.39
N GLN A 261 2.93 7.01 -13.07
CA GLN A 261 2.44 7.56 -14.34
C GLN A 261 0.93 7.76 -14.36
N ASP A 262 0.48 8.60 -15.28
CA ASP A 262 -0.90 8.65 -15.80
C ASP A 262 -2.01 8.86 -14.76
N ARG A 263 -1.78 9.75 -13.79
CA ARG A 263 -2.69 10.14 -12.70
C ARG A 263 -2.75 9.17 -11.52
N PHE A 264 -1.87 8.17 -11.48
CA PHE A 264 -1.71 7.36 -10.27
C PHE A 264 -1.32 8.25 -9.07
N ALA A 265 -1.90 7.95 -7.92
CA ALA A 265 -1.76 8.74 -6.70
C ALA A 265 -1.22 7.91 -5.54
N VAL A 266 -0.31 8.50 -4.76
CA VAL A 266 0.11 8.02 -3.44
C VAL A 266 -0.27 9.07 -2.42
N PHE A 267 -1.26 8.76 -1.57
CA PHE A 267 -1.92 9.73 -0.70
C PHE A 267 -2.00 9.27 0.75
N ALA A 268 -1.46 10.08 1.67
CA ALA A 268 -1.76 9.97 3.10
C ALA A 268 -2.51 11.22 3.55
N MET A 269 -3.77 11.06 3.95
CA MET A 269 -4.70 12.18 4.06
C MET A 269 -5.52 12.13 5.35
N THR A 270 -5.99 13.29 5.80
CA THR A 270 -7.02 13.38 6.84
C THR A 270 -8.10 14.39 6.48
N SER A 271 -9.37 14.01 6.65
CA SER A 271 -10.51 14.93 6.68
C SER A 271 -11.18 14.99 8.06
N GLY A 272 -10.69 14.20 9.02
CA GLY A 272 -11.17 14.15 10.39
C GLY A 272 -10.32 14.99 11.35
N THR A 273 -10.43 14.72 12.65
CA THR A 273 -9.64 15.43 13.68
C THR A 273 -8.33 14.74 14.01
N GLY A 274 -8.16 13.47 13.60
CA GLY A 274 -6.88 12.76 13.68
C GLY A 274 -5.86 13.31 12.69
N ALA A 275 -4.57 13.24 13.03
CA ALA A 275 -3.49 13.67 12.14
C ALA A 275 -3.39 12.76 10.89
N ALA A 276 -2.98 13.32 9.76
CA ALA A 276 -2.62 12.51 8.58
C ALA A 276 -1.32 11.73 8.84
N GLY A 277 -1.14 10.61 8.15
CA GLY A 277 0.12 9.88 8.16
C GLY A 277 1.17 10.49 7.23
N ASN A 278 2.40 10.01 7.36
CA ASN A 278 3.54 10.46 6.54
C ASN A 278 3.70 9.59 5.27
N ILE A 279 4.37 10.13 4.26
CA ILE A 279 4.81 9.36 3.10
C ILE A 279 6.33 9.32 3.08
N GLU A 280 6.89 8.11 3.00
CA GLU A 280 8.32 7.86 2.85
C GLU A 280 8.58 7.10 1.54
N ILE A 281 9.46 7.66 0.71
CA ILE A 281 9.89 7.04 -0.55
C ILE A 281 11.40 6.88 -0.51
N ASP A 282 11.87 5.64 -0.61
CA ASP A 282 13.29 5.30 -0.66
C ASP A 282 13.60 4.56 -1.95
N THR A 283 14.45 5.15 -2.80
CA THR A 283 14.86 4.51 -4.05
C THR A 283 16.35 4.60 -4.28
N SER A 284 17.04 3.48 -4.42
CA SER A 284 18.50 3.52 -4.56
C SER A 284 18.98 4.09 -5.90
N GLU A 285 18.13 4.12 -6.94
CA GLU A 285 18.52 4.59 -8.28
C GLU A 285 17.65 5.74 -8.77
N ALA A 286 16.32 5.59 -8.82
CA ALA A 286 15.46 6.62 -9.42
C ALA A 286 14.02 6.65 -8.91
N LEU A 287 13.49 7.86 -8.79
CA LEU A 287 12.07 8.19 -8.66
C LEU A 287 11.62 9.03 -9.86
N GLU A 288 10.72 8.49 -10.68
CA GLU A 288 10.19 9.15 -11.87
C GLU A 288 8.67 9.38 -11.77
N LEU A 289 8.24 10.65 -11.85
CA LEU A 289 6.85 11.04 -11.81
C LEU A 289 6.44 11.72 -13.12
N THR A 290 5.41 11.19 -13.79
CA THR A 290 4.81 11.77 -15.01
C THR A 290 3.30 11.83 -14.85
N ARG A 291 2.68 13.01 -14.90
CA ARG A 291 1.22 13.18 -14.68
C ARG A 291 0.68 12.53 -13.40
N SER A 292 1.48 12.37 -12.35
CA SER A 292 1.16 11.60 -11.14
C SER A 292 1.35 12.41 -9.86
N ARG A 293 0.91 11.89 -8.71
CA ARG A 293 0.90 12.66 -7.45
C ARG A 293 1.37 11.85 -6.26
N ILE A 294 2.28 12.42 -5.47
CA ILE A 294 2.61 11.99 -4.10
C ILE A 294 2.19 13.14 -3.19
N GLN A 295 1.19 12.93 -2.35
CA GLN A 295 0.65 14.03 -1.54
C GLN A 295 0.23 13.61 -0.15
N VAL A 296 0.55 14.47 0.81
CA VAL A 296 -0.10 14.48 2.11
C VAL A 296 -1.06 15.66 2.17
N ARG A 297 -2.31 15.42 2.58
CA ARG A 297 -3.35 16.47 2.59
C ARG A 297 -4.21 16.42 3.84
N THR A 298 -4.47 17.60 4.40
CA THR A 298 -5.35 17.78 5.55
C THR A 298 -6.49 18.72 5.21
N PHE A 299 -7.72 18.24 5.36
CA PHE A 299 -8.94 19.06 5.30
C PHE A 299 -9.61 19.25 6.65
N GLY A 300 -9.34 18.36 7.62
CA GLY A 300 -9.90 18.42 8.97
C GLY A 300 -8.98 19.12 9.96
N ALA A 301 -9.27 19.04 11.26
CA ALA A 301 -8.52 19.76 12.29
C ALA A 301 -7.18 19.12 12.68
N GLY A 302 -6.90 17.90 12.21
CA GLY A 302 -5.63 17.20 12.49
C GLY A 302 -4.43 17.87 11.81
N ASN A 303 -3.21 17.57 12.27
CA ASN A 303 -2.00 18.05 11.60
C ASN A 303 -1.77 17.32 10.28
N THR A 304 -1.14 18.02 9.33
CA THR A 304 -0.67 17.43 8.07
C THR A 304 0.57 16.59 8.32
N GLY A 305 0.62 15.41 7.69
CA GLY A 305 1.81 14.57 7.70
C GLY A 305 2.94 15.17 6.87
N ASP A 306 4.10 14.52 6.92
CA ASP A 306 5.29 14.90 6.19
C ASP A 306 5.52 13.99 4.97
N ILE A 307 6.29 14.49 3.98
CA ILE A 307 6.84 13.68 2.89
C ILE A 307 8.36 13.67 3.00
N ALA A 308 8.95 12.47 3.04
CA ALA A 308 10.38 12.25 2.91
C ALA A 308 10.68 11.46 1.64
N VAL A 309 11.63 11.93 0.83
CA VAL A 309 12.10 11.25 -0.38
C VAL A 309 13.62 11.13 -0.32
N SER A 310 14.13 9.92 -0.44
CA SER A 310 15.54 9.59 -0.66
C SER A 310 15.67 8.92 -2.03
N THR A 311 16.47 9.49 -2.94
CA THR A 311 16.66 8.88 -4.27
C THR A 311 17.98 9.21 -4.94
N GLY A 312 18.54 8.31 -5.77
CA GLY A 312 19.65 8.68 -6.65
C GLY A 312 19.26 9.81 -7.61
N GLN A 313 18.16 9.61 -8.36
CA GLN A 313 17.64 10.58 -9.31
C GLN A 313 16.14 10.83 -9.12
N LEU A 314 15.77 12.08 -8.84
CA LEU A 314 14.39 12.53 -8.88
C LEU A 314 14.08 13.22 -10.20
N LYS A 315 13.06 12.73 -10.92
CA LYS A 315 12.53 13.37 -12.12
C LYS A 315 11.03 13.59 -12.01
N ILE A 316 10.58 14.84 -12.15
CA ILE A 316 9.17 15.21 -12.10
C ILE A 316 8.81 15.95 -13.39
N GLN A 317 7.83 15.42 -14.12
CA GLN A 317 7.42 15.99 -15.40
C GLN A 317 5.92 15.90 -15.67
N ASP A 318 5.46 16.63 -16.69
CA ASP A 318 4.08 16.55 -17.19
C ASP A 318 3.02 16.70 -16.08
N THR A 319 3.00 17.79 -15.32
CA THR A 319 2.03 18.03 -14.21
C THR A 319 2.13 17.09 -13.00
N ALA A 320 3.23 16.36 -12.87
CA ALA A 320 3.45 15.57 -11.67
C ALA A 320 3.73 16.45 -10.45
N SER A 321 3.39 15.96 -9.26
CA SER A 321 3.59 16.73 -8.02
C SER A 321 4.01 15.89 -6.81
N ILE A 322 4.88 16.46 -5.97
CA ILE A 322 5.15 16.05 -4.59
C ILE A 322 4.71 17.21 -3.69
N THR A 323 3.70 16.99 -2.83
CA THR A 323 3.12 18.12 -2.08
C THR A 323 2.60 17.75 -0.70
N ALA A 324 3.00 18.51 0.32
CA ALA A 324 2.29 18.55 1.59
C ALA A 324 1.33 19.76 1.62
N ALA A 325 0.05 19.52 1.87
CA ALA A 325 -0.96 20.57 1.85
C ALA A 325 -1.91 20.58 3.06
N SER A 326 -2.01 21.71 3.75
CA SER A 326 -3.00 21.94 4.82
C SER A 326 -4.06 22.93 4.34
N PHE A 327 -5.33 22.56 4.47
CA PHE A 327 -6.49 23.39 4.10
C PHE A 327 -7.33 23.79 5.33
N SER A 328 -6.80 23.61 6.53
CA SER A 328 -7.52 23.76 7.80
C SER A 328 -6.57 24.27 8.90
N ALA A 329 -7.08 24.39 10.13
CA ALA A 329 -6.35 24.95 11.27
C ALA A 329 -5.17 24.10 11.79
N GLY A 330 -5.03 22.84 11.31
CA GLY A 330 -3.91 21.99 11.67
C GLY A 330 -2.58 22.46 11.05
N LEU A 331 -1.46 22.11 11.70
CA LEU A 331 -0.12 22.48 11.23
C LEU A 331 0.13 21.96 9.81
N GLY A 332 0.85 22.75 9.01
CA GLY A 332 1.35 22.38 7.70
C GLY A 332 2.42 21.29 7.79
N GLY A 333 2.46 20.42 6.78
CA GLY A 333 3.42 19.33 6.68
C GLY A 333 4.69 19.75 5.97
N ASN A 334 5.79 19.07 6.25
CA ASN A 334 7.08 19.29 5.63
C ASN A 334 7.26 18.40 4.39
N VAL A 335 8.08 18.86 3.45
CA VAL A 335 8.60 18.06 2.36
C VAL A 335 10.13 18.09 2.43
N THR A 336 10.74 16.93 2.59
CA THR A 336 12.20 16.76 2.59
C THR A 336 12.60 15.85 1.42
N ILE A 337 13.51 16.34 0.59
CA ILE A 337 14.05 15.57 -0.55
C ILE A 337 15.57 15.53 -0.43
N ASP A 338 16.11 14.32 -0.34
CA ASP A 338 17.53 14.01 -0.48
C ASP A 338 17.74 13.27 -1.81
N ALA A 339 18.48 13.88 -2.74
CA ALA A 339 18.79 13.22 -4.00
C ALA A 339 20.10 13.65 -4.65
N GLU A 340 20.81 12.74 -5.33
CA GLU A 340 22.02 13.14 -6.07
C GLU A 340 21.71 14.14 -7.18
N SER A 341 20.58 13.95 -7.88
CA SER A 341 20.10 14.89 -8.90
C SER A 341 18.58 15.02 -8.95
N ILE A 342 18.11 16.24 -9.24
CA ILE A 342 16.70 16.59 -9.35
C ILE A 342 16.46 17.33 -10.67
N ASP A 343 15.52 16.83 -11.49
CA ASP A 343 15.03 17.50 -12.72
C ASP A 343 13.50 17.71 -12.63
N VAL A 344 13.07 18.97 -12.49
CA VAL A 344 11.67 19.36 -12.46
C VAL A 344 11.31 20.07 -13.76
N VAL A 345 10.51 19.40 -14.59
CA VAL A 345 10.11 19.84 -15.92
C VAL A 345 8.61 20.12 -15.94
N GLY A 346 8.22 21.39 -16.09
CA GLY A 346 6.82 21.77 -16.26
C GLY A 346 6.25 21.32 -17.62
N SER A 347 4.94 21.54 -17.83
CA SER A 347 4.22 20.97 -18.98
C SER A 347 3.56 22.00 -19.91
N ARG A 348 4.20 23.19 -20.02
CA ARG A 348 3.82 24.40 -20.78
C ARG A 348 3.25 25.50 -19.87
N PRO A 349 3.99 26.61 -19.66
CA PRO A 349 3.54 27.74 -18.86
C PRO A 349 2.20 28.34 -19.31
N GLU A 350 1.88 28.26 -20.61
CA GLU A 350 0.72 28.90 -21.24
C GLU A 350 -0.63 28.28 -20.83
N THR A 351 -0.65 27.00 -20.41
CA THR A 351 -1.87 26.31 -19.96
C THR A 351 -1.99 26.23 -18.43
N GLY A 352 -1.10 26.90 -17.68
CA GLY A 352 -1.07 26.85 -16.21
C GLY A 352 -0.74 25.48 -15.61
N SER A 353 -0.34 24.53 -16.45
CA SER A 353 -0.05 23.15 -16.07
C SER A 353 1.38 23.06 -15.52
N ILE A 354 1.51 22.91 -14.20
CA ILE A 354 2.80 22.95 -13.49
C ILE A 354 3.17 21.59 -12.94
N SER A 355 4.45 21.22 -13.09
CA SER A 355 5.06 20.17 -12.28
C SER A 355 5.59 20.82 -11.00
N PHE A 356 5.31 20.22 -9.84
CA PHE A 356 5.38 20.95 -8.57
C PHE A 356 5.98 20.13 -7.42
N ILE A 357 7.00 20.67 -6.76
CA ILE A 357 7.43 20.23 -5.44
C ILE A 357 7.11 21.35 -4.47
N GLY A 358 6.42 21.07 -3.38
CA GLY A 358 6.22 22.12 -2.39
C GLY A 358 5.37 21.80 -1.19
N VAL A 359 5.29 22.80 -0.34
CA VAL A 359 4.38 22.85 0.81
C VAL A 359 3.37 23.96 0.56
N VAL A 360 2.11 23.70 0.86
CA VAL A 360 1.01 24.64 0.66
C VAL A 360 0.14 24.67 1.89
N THR A 361 0.13 25.78 2.61
CA THR A 361 -0.81 26.01 3.70
C THR A 361 -1.84 27.02 3.23
N LEU A 362 -3.11 26.69 3.33
CA LEU A 362 -4.24 27.58 3.01
C LEU A 362 -5.18 27.77 4.21
N GLY A 363 -4.91 27.08 5.33
CA GLY A 363 -5.62 27.24 6.60
C GLY A 363 -4.84 28.06 7.63
N ASP A 364 -5.41 28.19 8.82
CA ASP A 364 -4.88 29.07 9.88
C ASP A 364 -3.64 28.52 10.63
N GLY A 365 -3.25 27.27 10.36
CA GLY A 365 -2.09 26.63 11.01
C GLY A 365 -0.75 27.14 10.46
N ASP A 366 0.32 27.00 11.24
CA ASP A 366 1.66 27.39 10.79
C ASP A 366 2.08 26.58 9.56
N ALA A 367 2.80 27.23 8.65
CA ALA A 367 3.31 26.61 7.43
C ALA A 367 4.41 25.59 7.72
N GLY A 368 4.42 24.50 6.95
CA GLY A 368 5.52 23.54 6.96
C GLY A 368 6.74 24.04 6.18
N ASN A 369 7.82 23.28 6.24
CA ASN A 369 9.08 23.57 5.56
C ASN A 369 9.27 22.72 4.31
N LEU A 370 9.93 23.28 3.30
CA LEU A 370 10.46 22.54 2.16
C LEU A 370 11.98 22.53 2.23
N THR A 371 12.56 21.34 2.37
CA THR A 371 14.01 21.11 2.41
C THR A 371 14.43 20.27 1.21
N ILE A 372 15.43 20.73 0.46
CA ILE A 372 16.01 19.99 -0.67
C ILE A 372 17.52 19.93 -0.48
N ASP A 373 18.05 18.72 -0.39
CA ASP A 373 19.47 18.43 -0.46
C ASP A 373 19.78 17.73 -1.80
N THR A 374 20.67 18.34 -2.59
CA THR A 374 21.07 17.75 -3.87
C THR A 374 22.38 18.31 -4.40
N SER A 375 23.13 17.46 -5.11
CA SER A 375 24.32 17.88 -5.85
C SER A 375 23.99 18.59 -7.15
N ARG A 376 22.83 18.32 -7.76
CA ARG A 376 22.42 18.93 -9.03
C ARG A 376 20.92 19.15 -9.10
N LEU A 377 20.53 20.42 -9.19
CA LEU A 377 19.15 20.84 -9.39
C LEU A 377 18.93 21.48 -10.78
N SER A 378 17.94 20.98 -11.51
CA SER A 378 17.41 21.62 -12.73
C SER A 378 15.91 21.87 -12.61
N VAL A 379 15.48 23.11 -12.81
CA VAL A 379 14.06 23.51 -12.85
C VAL A 379 13.82 24.25 -14.15
N ARG A 380 12.98 23.69 -15.03
CA ARG A 380 12.80 24.19 -16.40
C ARG A 380 11.37 23.96 -16.91
N GLY A 381 11.04 24.61 -18.03
CA GLY A 381 9.76 24.41 -18.71
C GLY A 381 8.52 24.77 -17.89
N GLY A 382 8.65 25.66 -16.88
CA GLY A 382 7.57 26.02 -15.96
C GLY A 382 7.42 25.11 -14.74
N GLY A 383 8.41 24.24 -14.48
CA GLY A 383 8.50 23.51 -13.22
C GLY A 383 8.63 24.46 -12.03
N ARG A 384 8.12 24.06 -10.86
CA ARG A 384 8.10 24.90 -9.66
C ARG A 384 8.54 24.12 -8.42
N ILE A 385 9.31 24.81 -7.59
CA ILE A 385 9.71 24.39 -6.26
C ILE A 385 9.40 25.57 -5.33
N ASN A 386 8.47 25.41 -4.41
CA ASN A 386 7.98 26.55 -3.62
C ASN A 386 7.35 26.13 -2.28
N ALA A 387 7.47 27.01 -1.29
CA ALA A 387 6.66 27.00 -0.08
C ALA A 387 5.69 28.21 -0.13
N ALA A 388 4.40 27.97 0.13
CA ALA A 388 3.36 29.00 0.08
C ALA A 388 2.42 28.93 1.30
N THR A 389 1.93 30.11 1.68
CA THR A 389 0.90 30.37 2.71
C THR A 389 -0.24 31.19 2.13
#